data_AF-A0A7Z7JIH4-F1
#
_entry.id   AF-A0A7Z7JIH4-F1
#
_cell.length_a   1.000
_cell.length_b   1.000
_cell.length_c   1.000
_cell.angle_alpha   90.00
_cell.angle_beta   90.00
_cell.angle_gamma   90.00
#
_symmetry.space_group_name_H-M   'P 1'
#
loop_
_entity.id
_entity.type
_entity.pdbx_description
1 polymer ?
#
loop_
_entity_poly.entity_id
_entity_poly.type
_entity_poly.pdbx_seq_one_letter_code
_entity_poly.pdbx_strand_id
1 'polypeptide(L)'
;MTNFVFALTPAQQAAVTARRMALQLSARQARFLAVAADPDDPLGIVRVLGLDISTLQPLAPRPWLDMAARTASVSYRGSLPSDVLASMLAEGRVVSEWFPHLGHLLDETPLSLLILAIEQLANQQHLPFTTLWRNLGQLAQACQSHRLAGWLELFAEHDT
;
A
#
# COMPACT_ATOMS: atom_id res chain seq x y z
N MET A 1 24.53 -3.24 22.93
CA MET A 1 23.41 -2.79 23.79
C MET A 1 22.75 -1.67 23.00
N THR A 2 21.61 -1.89 22.33
CA THR A 2 20.29 -2.13 22.95
C THR A 2 19.36 -2.75 21.91
N ASN A 3 19.07 -4.05 22.03
CA ASN A 3 18.02 -4.75 21.26
C ASN A 3 16.67 -4.45 21.94
N PHE A 4 16.03 -3.31 21.64
CA PHE A 4 14.62 -3.12 21.96
C PHE A 4 13.77 -3.73 20.84
N VAL A 5 13.78 -5.05 20.75
CA VAL A 5 12.75 -5.78 20.00
C VAL A 5 11.51 -5.78 20.89
N PHE A 6 10.65 -4.78 20.72
CA PHE A 6 9.28 -4.87 21.22
C PHE A 6 8.58 -5.99 20.45
N ALA A 7 8.69 -7.21 20.95
CA ALA A 7 7.87 -8.31 20.48
C ALA A 7 6.41 -7.93 20.78
N LEU A 8 5.59 -7.83 19.73
CA LEU A 8 4.16 -7.59 19.85
C LEU A 8 3.55 -8.61 20.81
N THR A 9 2.65 -8.18 21.70
CA THR A 9 1.93 -9.11 22.57
C THR A 9 1.01 -10.02 21.73
N PRO A 10 0.57 -11.19 22.24
CA PRO A 10 -0.30 -12.10 21.49
C PRO A 10 -1.58 -11.42 20.97
N ALA A 11 -2.17 -10.51 21.74
CA ALA A 11 -3.34 -9.74 21.31
C ALA A 11 -3.01 -8.79 20.13
N GLN A 12 -1.82 -8.16 20.17
CA GLN A 12 -1.36 -7.28 19.10
C GLN A 12 -1.03 -8.08 17.82
N GLN A 13 -0.44 -9.26 17.95
CA GLN A 13 -0.20 -10.18 16.82
C GLN A 13 -1.51 -10.65 16.18
N ALA A 14 -2.53 -10.93 16.98
CA ALA A 14 -3.86 -11.29 16.49
C ALA A 14 -4.50 -10.13 15.70
N ALA A 15 -4.42 -8.90 16.20
CA ALA A 15 -4.93 -7.72 15.49
C ALA A 15 -4.23 -7.49 14.14
N VAL A 16 -2.90 -7.58 14.11
CA VAL A 16 -2.11 -7.48 12.86
C VAL A 16 -2.48 -8.60 11.89
N THR A 17 -2.67 -9.83 12.39
CA THR A 17 -3.06 -10.98 11.57
C THR A 17 -4.45 -10.79 10.97
N ALA A 18 -5.43 -10.38 11.78
CA ALA A 18 -6.79 -10.11 11.33
C ALA A 18 -6.81 -9.00 10.28
N ARG A 19 -6.06 -7.91 10.50
CA ARG A 19 -5.97 -6.80 9.56
C ARG A 19 -5.37 -7.23 8.22
N ARG A 20 -4.28 -7.98 8.25
CA ARG A 20 -3.63 -8.54 7.06
C ARG A 20 -4.61 -9.42 6.27
N MET A 21 -5.37 -10.28 6.95
CA MET A 21 -6.37 -11.13 6.33
C MET A 21 -7.53 -10.33 5.70
N ALA A 22 -7.99 -9.27 6.36
CA ALA A 22 -9.00 -8.37 5.81
C ALA A 22 -8.54 -7.71 4.50
N LEU A 23 -7.25 -7.38 4.41
CA LEU A 23 -6.61 -6.86 3.19
C LEU A 23 -6.17 -7.97 2.21
N GLN A 24 -6.43 -9.24 2.52
CA GLN A 24 -6.03 -10.42 1.73
C GLN A 24 -4.53 -10.48 1.39
N LEU A 25 -3.67 -9.98 2.28
CA LEU A 25 -2.22 -10.02 2.12
C LEU A 25 -1.67 -11.29 2.77
N SER A 26 -0.63 -11.91 2.20
CA SER A 26 0.15 -12.95 2.88
C SER A 26 1.07 -12.34 3.95
N ALA A 27 1.57 -13.13 4.90
CA ALA A 27 2.52 -12.64 5.91
C ALA A 27 3.79 -12.06 5.26
N ARG A 28 4.26 -12.70 4.18
CA ARG A 28 5.40 -12.25 3.38
C ARG A 28 5.11 -10.91 2.68
N GLN A 29 3.95 -10.77 2.05
CA GLN A 29 3.54 -9.52 1.39
C GLN A 29 3.42 -8.37 2.39
N ALA A 30 2.77 -8.58 3.54
CA ALA A 30 2.68 -7.57 4.58
C ALA A 30 4.06 -7.16 5.13
N ARG A 31 4.98 -8.13 5.29
CA ARG A 31 6.34 -7.86 5.74
C ARG A 31 7.14 -7.11 4.67
N PHE A 32 7.00 -7.48 3.40
CA PHE A 32 7.62 -6.77 2.28
C PHE A 32 7.18 -5.30 2.28
N LEU A 33 5.87 -5.03 2.37
CA LEU A 33 5.36 -3.66 2.42
C LEU A 33 5.89 -2.90 3.64
N ALA A 34 5.97 -3.53 4.81
CA ALA A 34 6.53 -2.90 6.00
C ALA A 34 7.99 -2.47 5.79
N VAL A 35 8.82 -3.35 5.23
CA VAL A 35 10.24 -3.06 4.94
C VAL A 35 10.38 -2.02 3.83
N ALA A 36 9.53 -2.07 2.81
CA ALA A 36 9.49 -1.08 1.72
C ALA A 36 9.05 0.30 2.21
N ALA A 37 8.22 0.37 3.25
CA ALA A 37 7.82 1.64 3.86
C ALA A 37 8.97 2.26 4.67
N ASP A 38 9.57 1.47 5.57
CA ASP A 38 10.73 1.85 6.37
C ASP A 38 11.37 0.57 6.94
N PRO A 39 12.60 0.20 6.54
CA PRO A 39 13.26 -1.02 7.02
C PRO A 39 13.63 -0.95 8.51
N ASP A 40 13.77 0.25 9.06
CA ASP A 40 14.23 0.50 10.43
C ASP A 40 13.06 0.74 11.40
N ASP A 41 11.82 0.85 10.91
CA ASP A 41 10.65 1.05 11.77
C ASP A 41 10.23 -0.25 12.50
N PRO A 42 10.40 -0.34 13.83
CA PRO A 42 9.97 -1.50 14.61
C PRO A 42 8.45 -1.73 14.57
N LEU A 43 7.66 -0.70 14.24
CA LEU A 43 6.21 -0.75 14.09
C LEU A 43 5.75 -0.68 12.62
N GLY A 44 6.67 -0.89 11.67
CA GLY A 44 6.38 -0.73 10.24
C GLY A 44 5.19 -1.55 9.77
N ILE A 45 5.02 -2.78 10.29
CA ILE A 45 3.86 -3.63 9.92
C ILE A 45 2.53 -3.08 10.44
N VAL A 46 2.51 -2.45 11.61
CA VAL A 46 1.28 -1.83 12.17
C VAL A 46 0.92 -0.60 11.33
N ARG A 47 1.91 0.26 11.05
CA ARG A 47 1.70 1.51 10.30
C ARG A 47 1.29 1.23 8.86
N VAL A 48 1.99 0.33 8.17
CA VAL A 48 1.75 0.05 6.75
C VAL A 48 0.36 -0.54 6.52
N LEU A 49 -0.14 -1.37 7.44
CA LEU A 49 -1.49 -1.94 7.37
C LEU A 49 -2.60 -0.94 7.75
N GLY A 50 -2.23 0.31 8.05
CA GLY A 50 -3.19 1.36 8.41
C GLY A 50 -3.84 1.13 9.77
N LEU A 51 -3.08 0.58 10.73
CA LEU A 51 -3.53 0.45 12.11
C LEU A 51 -3.05 1.64 12.95
N ASP A 52 -3.90 2.11 13.85
CA ASP A 52 -3.51 3.04 14.89
C ASP A 52 -2.56 2.35 15.88
N ILE A 53 -1.42 2.99 16.19
CA ILE A 53 -0.34 2.35 16.97
C ILE A 53 -0.73 2.08 18.43
N SER A 54 -1.69 2.82 18.97
CA SER A 54 -2.07 2.73 20.38
C SER A 54 -3.21 1.73 20.58
N THR A 55 -4.18 1.74 19.67
CA THR A 55 -5.41 0.92 19.76
C THR A 55 -5.36 -0.34 18.91
N LEU A 56 -4.46 -0.39 17.92
CA LEU A 56 -4.38 -1.42 16.87
C LEU A 56 -5.70 -1.63 16.11
N GLN A 57 -6.55 -0.62 16.11
CA GLN A 57 -7.73 -0.58 15.27
C GLN A 57 -7.38 0.00 13.91
N PRO A 58 -8.09 -0.39 12.83
CA PRO A 58 -7.99 0.29 11.54
C PRO A 58 -8.20 1.79 11.72
N LEU A 59 -7.40 2.59 11.02
CA LEU A 59 -7.58 4.04 10.99
C LEU A 59 -8.99 4.38 10.50
N ALA A 60 -9.58 5.40 11.10
CA ALA A 60 -10.93 5.83 10.76
C ALA A 60 -11.04 6.15 9.25
N PRO A 61 -12.18 5.82 8.61
CA PRO A 61 -12.38 6.12 7.20
C PRO A 61 -12.15 7.60 6.88
N ARG A 62 -11.38 7.86 5.83
CA ARG A 62 -11.09 9.18 5.27
C ARG A 62 -11.14 9.06 3.74
N PRO A 63 -11.16 10.18 2.98
CA PRO A 63 -11.01 10.13 1.54
C PRO A 63 -9.55 9.79 1.16
N TRP A 64 -9.11 8.58 1.50
CA TRP A 64 -7.74 8.09 1.33
C TRP A 64 -7.25 8.17 -0.12
N LEU A 65 -8.13 7.87 -1.07
CA LEU A 65 -7.84 7.95 -2.50
C LEU A 65 -7.56 9.41 -2.94
N ASP A 66 -8.37 10.37 -2.50
CA ASP A 66 -8.13 11.80 -2.76
C ASP A 66 -6.83 12.27 -2.08
N MET A 67 -6.59 11.82 -0.85
CA MET A 67 -5.38 12.15 -0.11
C MET A 67 -4.12 11.61 -0.80
N ALA A 68 -4.17 10.37 -1.31
CA ALA A 68 -3.08 9.75 -2.06
C ALA A 68 -2.82 10.55 -3.35
N ALA A 69 -3.87 10.82 -4.13
CA ALA A 69 -3.76 11.56 -5.38
C ALA A 69 -3.18 12.97 -5.19
N ARG A 70 -3.58 13.67 -4.11
CA ARG A 70 -3.03 14.98 -3.75
C ARG A 70 -1.55 14.89 -3.34
N THR A 71 -1.16 13.85 -2.62
CA THR A 71 0.25 13.64 -2.19
C THR A 71 1.17 13.37 -3.38
N ALA A 72 0.64 12.81 -4.47
CA ALA A 72 1.34 12.63 -5.74
C ALA A 72 1.70 13.94 -6.46
N SER A 73 1.22 15.09 -5.98
CA SER A 73 1.34 16.38 -6.67
C SER A 73 2.76 16.93 -6.62
N VAL A 74 3.56 16.49 -7.58
CA VAL A 74 4.83 17.09 -7.98
C VAL A 74 4.59 18.41 -8.71
N SER A 75 5.62 19.26 -8.83
CA SER A 75 5.59 20.59 -9.47
C SER A 75 5.21 20.62 -10.97
N TYR A 76 4.83 19.48 -11.56
CA TYR A 76 4.29 19.39 -12.91
C TYR A 76 2.84 19.92 -12.93
N ARG A 77 2.42 20.54 -14.06
CA ARG A 77 1.11 21.22 -14.18
C ARG A 77 -0.06 20.28 -13.84
N GLY A 78 -0.64 20.46 -12.66
CA GLY A 78 -1.90 19.83 -12.25
C GLY A 78 -1.75 18.81 -11.11
N SER A 79 -2.76 18.76 -10.25
CA SER A 79 -2.90 17.71 -9.23
C SER A 79 -3.52 16.48 -9.88
N LEU A 80 -2.98 15.29 -9.57
CA LEU A 80 -3.53 14.01 -10.04
C LEU A 80 -5.00 13.88 -9.60
N PRO A 81 -5.96 13.77 -10.53
CA PRO A 81 -7.35 13.53 -10.19
C PRO A 81 -7.49 12.15 -9.52
N SER A 82 -8.34 12.08 -8.49
CA SER A 82 -8.48 10.86 -7.70
C SER A 82 -9.18 9.75 -8.48
N ASP A 83 -10.14 10.09 -9.33
CA ASP A 83 -10.78 9.16 -10.28
C ASP A 83 -9.78 8.55 -11.28
N VAL A 84 -8.81 9.34 -11.75
CA VAL A 84 -7.72 8.84 -12.60
C VAL A 84 -6.82 7.88 -11.81
N LEU A 85 -6.47 8.20 -10.56
CA LEU A 85 -5.73 7.26 -9.70
C LEU A 85 -6.52 5.96 -9.46
N ALA A 86 -7.82 6.05 -9.18
CA ALA A 86 -8.69 4.88 -9.04
C ALA A 86 -8.70 4.01 -10.30
N SER A 87 -8.85 4.60 -11.48
CA SER A 87 -8.81 3.87 -12.76
C SER A 87 -7.47 3.15 -12.95
N MET A 88 -6.33 3.83 -12.74
CA MET A 88 -5.02 3.19 -12.85
C MET A 88 -4.87 2.02 -11.88
N LEU A 89 -5.27 2.16 -10.62
CA LEU A 89 -5.24 1.09 -9.61
C LEU A 89 -6.20 -0.07 -9.95
N ALA A 90 -7.40 0.23 -10.45
CA ALA A 90 -8.41 -0.76 -10.82
C ALA A 90 -8.03 -1.55 -12.08
N GLU A 91 -7.32 -0.91 -13.01
CA GLU A 91 -6.98 -1.48 -14.32
C GLU A 91 -5.55 -2.00 -14.43
N GLY A 92 -4.64 -1.60 -13.52
CA GLY A 92 -3.22 -1.93 -13.57
C GLY A 92 -2.48 -1.27 -14.74
N ARG A 93 -3.05 -0.22 -15.34
CA ARG A 93 -2.50 0.49 -16.51
C ARG A 93 -2.19 1.93 -16.18
N VAL A 94 -1.04 2.39 -16.66
CA VAL A 94 -0.64 3.79 -16.50
C VAL A 94 -1.34 4.66 -17.54
N VAL A 95 -1.97 5.74 -17.10
CA VAL A 95 -2.42 6.82 -17.99
C VAL A 95 -1.21 7.70 -18.27
N SER A 96 -0.78 7.77 -19.53
CA SER A 96 0.52 8.36 -19.92
C SER A 96 0.72 9.81 -19.44
N GLU A 97 -0.33 10.61 -19.41
CA GLU A 97 -0.29 11.99 -18.91
C GLU A 97 0.13 12.08 -17.43
N TRP A 98 -0.21 11.06 -16.64
CA TRP A 98 -0.01 11.01 -15.19
C TRP A 98 1.13 10.09 -14.76
N PHE A 99 1.91 9.56 -15.72
CA PHE A 99 3.08 8.74 -15.44
C PHE A 99 4.03 9.34 -14.37
N PRO A 100 4.45 10.62 -14.44
CA PRO A 100 5.38 11.17 -13.45
C PRO A 100 4.74 11.29 -12.05
N HIS A 101 3.45 11.64 -11.96
CA HIS A 101 2.72 11.69 -10.69
C HIS A 101 2.58 10.30 -10.09
N LEU A 102 2.26 9.30 -10.90
CA LEU A 102 2.15 7.92 -10.43
C LEU A 102 3.49 7.38 -9.93
N GLY A 103 4.59 7.61 -10.68
CA GLY A 103 5.93 7.21 -10.23
C GLY A 103 6.29 7.85 -8.88
N HIS A 104 6.06 9.16 -8.73
CA HIS A 104 6.28 9.85 -7.46
C HIS A 104 5.41 9.28 -6.33
N LEU A 105 4.13 8.99 -6.59
CA LEU A 105 3.25 8.37 -5.60
C LEU A 105 3.78 7.00 -5.14
N LEU A 106 4.25 6.20 -6.08
CA LEU A 106 4.71 4.84 -5.83
C LEU A 106 6.03 4.76 -5.07
N ASP A 107 6.86 5.80 -5.09
CA ASP A 107 8.15 5.82 -4.38
C ASP A 107 8.15 6.74 -3.15
N GLU A 108 7.47 7.89 -3.18
CA GLU A 108 7.62 8.94 -2.16
C GLU A 108 6.41 9.13 -1.23
N THR A 109 5.21 8.72 -1.63
CA THR A 109 4.01 8.86 -0.79
C THR A 109 4.02 7.83 0.34
N PRO A 110 3.66 8.15 1.60
CA PRO A 110 3.59 7.15 2.67
C PRO A 110 2.84 5.89 2.25
N LEU A 111 3.49 4.72 2.32
CA LEU A 111 2.93 3.49 1.76
C LEU A 111 1.61 3.06 2.42
N SER A 112 1.41 3.41 3.69
CA SER A 112 0.14 3.23 4.39
C SER A 112 -1.01 3.98 3.73
N LEU A 113 -0.77 5.16 3.17
CA LEU A 113 -1.77 5.94 2.44
C LEU A 113 -2.21 5.24 1.16
N LEU A 114 -1.25 4.62 0.46
CA LEU A 114 -1.54 3.83 -0.75
C LEU A 114 -2.36 2.57 -0.42
N ILE A 115 -2.03 1.88 0.67
CA ILE A 115 -2.78 0.70 1.13
C ILE A 115 -4.23 1.07 1.51
N LEU A 116 -4.41 2.18 2.24
CA LEU A 116 -5.73 2.68 2.61
C LEU A 116 -6.53 3.17 1.41
N ALA A 117 -5.88 3.75 0.40
CA ALA A 117 -6.52 4.12 -0.86
C ALA A 117 -6.99 2.88 -1.65
N ILE A 118 -6.18 1.82 -1.69
CA ILE A 118 -6.56 0.55 -2.32
C ILE A 118 -7.70 -0.14 -1.57
N GLU A 119 -7.68 -0.14 -0.23
CA GLU A 119 -8.82 -0.62 0.57
C GLU A 119 -10.08 0.17 0.30
N GLN A 120 -10.00 1.51 0.27
CA GLN A 120 -11.13 2.35 -0.07
C GLN A 120 -11.68 1.99 -1.45
N LEU A 121 -10.81 1.84 -2.46
CA LEU A 121 -11.18 1.46 -3.82
C LEU A 121 -11.85 0.08 -3.87
N ALA A 122 -11.27 -0.92 -3.18
CA ALA A 122 -11.82 -2.26 -3.08
C ALA A 122 -13.25 -2.24 -2.54
N ASN A 123 -13.49 -1.47 -1.47
CA ASN A 123 -14.79 -1.36 -0.83
C ASN A 123 -15.81 -0.58 -1.69
N GLN A 124 -15.37 0.49 -2.37
CA GLN A 124 -16.25 1.32 -3.20
C GLN A 124 -16.68 0.61 -4.49
N GLN A 125 -15.75 -0.11 -5.14
CA GLN A 125 -15.98 -0.74 -6.43
C GLN A 125 -16.19 -2.26 -6.35
N HIS A 126 -16.22 -2.83 -5.13
CA HIS A 126 -16.35 -4.27 -4.88
C HIS A 126 -15.31 -5.10 -5.63
N LEU A 127 -14.10 -4.58 -5.74
CA LEU A 127 -12.99 -5.24 -6.43
C LEU A 127 -12.22 -6.18 -5.50
N PRO A 128 -11.81 -7.37 -5.96
CA PRO A 128 -10.97 -8.25 -5.16
C PRO A 128 -9.61 -7.60 -4.85
N PHE A 129 -9.19 -7.67 -3.58
CA PHE A 129 -7.88 -7.20 -3.15
C PHE A 129 -6.74 -7.86 -3.92
N THR A 130 -6.83 -9.16 -4.19
CA THR A 130 -5.84 -9.90 -4.98
C THR A 130 -5.60 -9.27 -6.37
N THR A 131 -6.66 -8.80 -7.03
CA THR A 131 -6.57 -8.09 -8.30
C THR A 131 -5.88 -6.74 -8.11
N LEU A 132 -6.32 -5.94 -7.14
CA LEU A 132 -5.76 -4.60 -6.89
C LEU A 132 -4.28 -4.65 -6.49
N TRP A 133 -3.88 -5.65 -5.70
CA TRP A 133 -2.49 -5.87 -5.35
C TRP A 133 -1.63 -6.25 -6.56
N ARG A 134 -2.16 -7.10 -7.45
CA ARG A 134 -1.47 -7.42 -8.72
C ARG A 134 -1.33 -6.19 -9.60
N ASN A 135 -2.39 -5.41 -9.73
CA ASN A 135 -2.41 -4.16 -10.51
C ASN A 135 -1.39 -3.15 -9.96
N LEU A 136 -1.32 -2.98 -8.64
CA LEU A 136 -0.28 -2.16 -8.01
C LEU A 136 1.12 -2.58 -8.44
N GLY A 137 1.36 -3.89 -8.54
CA GLY A 137 2.63 -4.42 -9.04
C GLY A 137 2.91 -4.13 -10.50
N GLN A 138 1.89 -4.21 -11.36
CA GLN A 138 2.02 -3.86 -12.77
C GLN A 138 2.35 -2.37 -12.94
N LEU A 139 1.69 -1.51 -12.17
CA LEU A 139 1.99 -0.07 -12.14
C LEU A 139 3.40 0.20 -11.62
N ALA A 140 3.81 -0.45 -10.52
CA ALA A 140 5.15 -0.35 -9.97
C ALA A 140 6.22 -0.75 -10.98
N GLN A 141 6.03 -1.84 -11.71
CA GLN A 141 6.94 -2.27 -12.76
C GLN A 141 6.97 -1.27 -13.93
N ALA A 142 5.80 -0.80 -14.39
CA ALA A 142 5.71 0.16 -15.49
C ALA A 142 6.39 1.50 -15.16
N CYS A 143 6.28 1.95 -13.91
CA CYS A 143 6.92 3.17 -13.41
C CYS A 143 8.37 2.95 -12.92
N GLN A 144 8.89 1.72 -12.97
CA GLN A 144 10.21 1.37 -12.42
C GLN A 144 10.38 1.79 -10.96
N SER A 145 9.33 1.61 -10.15
CA SER A 145 9.34 1.93 -8.72
C SER A 145 10.43 1.12 -8.02
N HIS A 146 11.32 1.83 -7.34
CA HIS A 146 12.39 1.21 -6.56
C HIS A 146 11.84 0.64 -5.25
N ARG A 147 10.85 1.33 -4.66
CA ARG A 147 10.25 0.94 -3.39
C ARG A 147 9.49 -0.38 -3.48
N LEU A 148 8.82 -0.62 -4.60
CA LEU A 148 7.99 -1.81 -4.83
C LEU A 148 8.66 -2.82 -5.77
N ALA A 149 9.98 -2.72 -5.95
CA ALA A 149 10.76 -3.70 -6.71
C ALA A 149 10.59 -5.12 -6.12
N GLY A 150 10.27 -6.09 -6.97
CA GLY A 150 10.02 -7.48 -6.55
C GLY A 150 8.60 -7.76 -6.01
N TRP A 151 7.71 -6.77 -5.94
CA TRP A 151 6.34 -6.99 -5.44
C TRP A 151 5.56 -8.04 -6.25
N LEU A 152 5.67 -8.04 -7.59
CA LEU A 152 5.00 -9.01 -8.46
C LEU A 152 5.50 -10.45 -8.25
N GLU A 153 6.77 -10.62 -7.90
CA GLU A 153 7.38 -11.93 -7.67
C GLU A 153 6.73 -12.65 -6.48
N LEU A 154 6.19 -11.90 -5.52
CA LEU A 154 5.46 -12.43 -4.36
C LEU A 154 4.13 -13.11 -4.72
N PHE A 155 3.64 -12.97 -5.96
CA PHE A 155 2.43 -13.62 -6.45
C PHE A 155 2.73 -14.84 -7.33
N ALA A 156 3.94 -14.94 -7.90
CA ALA A 156 4.33 -16.00 -8.82
C ALA A 156 4.62 -17.33 -8.13
N GLU A 157 4.96 -17.30 -6.83
CA GLU A 157 5.35 -18.49 -6.06
C GLU A 157 4.18 -19.41 -5.63
N HIS A 158 2.95 -19.10 -6.05
CA HIS A 158 1.76 -19.92 -5.76
C HIS A 158 1.35 -20.88 -6.90
N ASP A 159 2.08 -20.92 -8.02
CA ASP A 159 1.79 -21.73 -9.21
C ASP A 159 2.81 -22.88 -9.46
N THR A 160 3.57 -23.31 -8.44
CA THR A 160 4.43 -24.50 -8.49
C THR A 160 4.20 -25.45 -7.34
#